data_AF-A0A2V9ZB29-F1
#
_entry.id   AF-A0A2V9ZB29-F1
#
_cell.length_a   1.000
_cell.length_b   1.000
_cell.length_c   1.000
_cell.angle_alpha   90.00
_cell.angle_beta   90.00
_cell.angle_gamma   90.00
#
_symmetry.space_group_name_H-M   'P 1'
#
loop_
_entity.id
_entity.type
_entity.pdbx_description
1 polymer ?
#
loop_
_entity_poly.entity_id
_entity_poly.type
_entity_poly.pdbx_seq_one_letter_code
_entity_poly.pdbx_strand_id
1 'polypeptide(L)'
;QQSGQQQSSAQGKHKEPKSIEGRLGEETREAAGEEKDETDQFKRSSSVTFVARITGLSLRHAYWLCLILNFAIIAAVLIWVWRTKLPGVFRARTQSIQKALEEARKASEDANRRLAAIEARLSHLDAELHEMRSTAEKAAAAEEARISAAAEEDTRKIVLAAEQEIAAAAKSARRELKAYVADLAVSLAAQTIRVNSAIDQALVQSFGDQLTSEKNGSGKDGH
;
A
#
# COMPACT_ATOMS: atom_id res chain seq x y z
N GLN A 1 32.58 38.77 -100.79
CA GLN A 1 32.92 40.19 -101.03
C GLN A 1 32.35 41.00 -99.87
N GLN A 2 33.23 41.56 -99.04
CA GLN A 2 32.90 42.70 -98.18
C GLN A 2 32.66 43.92 -99.05
N SER A 3 31.71 44.77 -98.65
CA SER A 3 31.57 46.21 -98.89
C SER A 3 30.16 46.56 -98.38
N GLY A 4 29.90 47.47 -97.46
CA GLY A 4 30.69 48.54 -96.89
C GLY A 4 29.68 49.58 -96.41
N GLN A 5 29.85 50.05 -95.17
CA GLN A 5 29.66 51.43 -94.70
C GLN A 5 28.33 52.19 -94.91
N GLN A 6 27.94 53.20 -94.12
CA GLN A 6 28.27 53.70 -92.79
C GLN A 6 27.40 54.97 -92.58
N GLN A 7 26.77 55.07 -91.41
CA GLN A 7 26.48 56.26 -90.58
C GLN A 7 25.84 57.57 -91.09
N SER A 8 25.15 58.16 -90.10
CA SER A 8 25.08 59.59 -89.72
C SER A 8 23.82 60.31 -90.22
N SER A 9 23.10 61.14 -89.46
CA SER A 9 23.43 61.98 -88.29
C SER A 9 22.10 62.40 -87.61
N ALA A 10 22.02 62.55 -86.28
CA ALA A 10 22.00 63.85 -85.54
C ALA A 10 20.74 64.71 -85.81
N GLN A 11 20.00 65.34 -84.88
CA GLN A 11 20.20 65.75 -83.49
C GLN A 11 18.86 66.38 -83.01
N GLY A 12 18.53 66.26 -81.71
CA GLY A 12 17.19 66.52 -81.18
C GLY A 12 16.82 67.96 -80.83
N LYS A 13 15.73 68.12 -80.07
CA LYS A 13 15.56 69.13 -79.00
C LYS A 13 14.24 68.98 -78.21
N HIS A 14 14.41 69.17 -76.90
CA HIS A 14 13.50 69.67 -75.87
C HIS A 14 12.29 68.87 -75.35
N LYS A 15 12.35 68.67 -74.04
CA LYS A 15 11.35 68.14 -73.10
C LYS A 15 11.17 69.26 -72.06
N GLU A 16 9.95 69.73 -71.83
CA GLU A 16 9.55 70.51 -70.64
C GLU A 16 8.08 70.23 -70.27
N PRO A 17 7.68 70.43 -69.00
CA PRO A 17 6.91 69.45 -68.24
C PRO A 17 5.39 69.71 -68.16
N LYS A 18 4.65 68.62 -67.93
CA LYS A 18 3.19 68.53 -67.76
C LYS A 18 2.70 69.34 -66.54
N SER A 19 1.64 70.14 -66.74
CA SER A 19 0.90 70.85 -65.69
C SER A 19 0.01 69.89 -64.87
N ILE A 20 -0.17 70.23 -63.59
CA ILE A 20 -0.81 69.41 -62.54
C ILE A 20 -2.31 69.16 -62.81
N GLU A 21 -2.98 70.05 -63.54
CA GLU A 21 -4.40 69.90 -63.91
C GLU A 21 -4.66 68.73 -64.87
N GLY A 22 -3.69 68.37 -65.73
CA GLY A 22 -3.80 67.20 -66.61
C GLY A 22 -3.72 65.87 -65.86
N ARG A 23 -2.99 65.83 -64.73
CA ARG A 23 -2.90 64.62 -63.89
C ARG A 23 -4.14 64.41 -63.03
N LEU A 24 -4.79 65.48 -62.57
CA LEU A 24 -6.04 65.37 -61.81
C LEU A 24 -7.21 64.92 -62.71
N GLY A 25 -7.20 65.29 -63.98
CA GLY A 25 -8.15 64.77 -64.99
C GLY A 25 -7.87 63.32 -65.40
N GLU A 26 -6.60 62.91 -65.50
CA GLU A 26 -6.23 61.51 -65.77
C GLU A 26 -6.52 60.61 -64.55
N GLU A 27 -6.17 60.98 -63.32
CA GLU A 27 -6.41 60.16 -62.12
C GLU A 27 -7.92 60.01 -61.80
N THR A 28 -8.75 61.00 -62.14
CA THR A 28 -10.22 60.90 -62.00
C THR A 28 -10.85 60.06 -63.12
N ARG A 29 -10.20 59.91 -64.29
CA ARG A 29 -10.60 58.96 -65.36
C ARG A 29 -9.98 57.57 -65.19
N GLU A 30 -8.86 57.43 -64.48
CA GLU A 30 -8.24 56.15 -64.12
C GLU A 30 -8.93 55.50 -62.92
N ALA A 31 -9.48 56.28 -61.98
CA ALA A 31 -10.36 55.80 -60.91
C ALA A 31 -11.81 55.51 -61.38
N ALA A 32 -12.19 56.00 -62.57
CA ALA A 32 -13.49 55.77 -63.21
C ALA A 32 -13.35 55.06 -64.57
N GLY A 33 -12.33 54.20 -64.68
CA GLY A 33 -12.02 53.39 -65.85
C GLY A 33 -12.30 51.91 -65.62
N GLU A 34 -13.40 51.45 -66.21
CA GLU A 34 -13.63 50.08 -66.68
C GLU A 34 -13.67 48.99 -65.60
N GLU A 35 -14.88 48.65 -65.15
CA GLU A 35 -15.19 47.28 -64.72
C GLU A 35 -14.79 46.32 -65.85
N LYS A 36 -13.56 45.85 -65.80
CA LYS A 36 -13.09 44.73 -66.60
C LYS A 36 -13.89 43.52 -66.15
N ASP A 37 -14.88 43.19 -66.96
CA ASP A 37 -15.65 41.96 -66.91
C ASP A 37 -14.68 40.77 -67.07
N GLU A 38 -14.10 40.31 -65.96
CA GLU A 38 -13.21 39.14 -65.88
C GLU A 38 -13.93 37.84 -66.34
N THR A 39 -15.23 37.91 -66.68
CA THR A 39 -15.97 36.80 -67.27
C THR A 39 -15.83 36.69 -68.80
N ASP A 40 -15.24 37.66 -69.49
CA ASP A 40 -15.12 37.62 -70.96
C ASP A 40 -14.07 36.62 -71.47
N GLN A 41 -13.06 36.31 -70.66
CA GLN A 41 -12.07 35.29 -71.00
C GLN A 41 -12.67 33.87 -70.93
N PHE A 42 -13.61 33.64 -69.99
CA PHE A 42 -14.32 32.35 -69.87
C PHE A 42 -15.38 32.14 -70.96
N LYS A 43 -15.90 33.23 -71.57
CA LYS A 43 -16.86 33.18 -72.69
C LYS A 43 -16.22 32.84 -74.05
N ARG A 44 -14.88 32.81 -74.16
CA ARG A 44 -14.13 32.52 -75.41
C ARG A 44 -13.25 31.27 -75.37
N SER A 45 -13.52 30.32 -74.47
CA SER A 45 -12.87 29.00 -74.52
C SER A 45 -13.38 28.16 -75.71
N SER A 46 -12.49 27.40 -76.36
CA SER A 46 -12.80 26.47 -77.47
C SER A 46 -13.92 25.45 -77.15
N SER A 47 -14.16 25.16 -75.87
CA SER A 47 -15.27 24.32 -75.42
C SER A 47 -16.63 25.02 -75.46
N VAL A 48 -16.67 26.35 -75.30
CA VAL A 48 -17.90 27.16 -75.35
C VAL A 48 -18.31 27.46 -76.78
N THR A 49 -17.35 27.66 -77.69
CA THR A 49 -17.61 27.85 -79.13
C THR A 49 -18.02 26.57 -79.85
N PHE A 50 -17.55 25.39 -79.41
CA PHE A 50 -17.97 24.10 -79.98
C PHE A 50 -19.45 23.81 -79.71
N VAL A 51 -19.93 24.08 -78.49
CA VAL A 51 -21.33 23.90 -78.09
C VAL A 51 -22.25 24.91 -78.79
N ALA A 52 -21.80 26.15 -78.97
CA ALA A 52 -22.55 27.20 -79.66
C ALA A 52 -22.78 26.95 -81.16
N ARG A 53 -21.91 26.16 -81.81
CA ARG A 53 -22.02 25.88 -83.26
C ARG A 53 -22.98 24.74 -83.58
N ILE A 54 -23.24 23.86 -82.61
CA ILE A 54 -24.12 22.69 -82.76
C ILE A 54 -25.55 23.00 -82.34
N THR A 55 -25.75 23.96 -81.43
CA THR A 55 -27.06 24.29 -80.86
C THR A 55 -27.38 25.75 -81.16
N GLY A 56 -28.23 26.02 -82.15
CA GLY A 56 -28.67 27.37 -82.49
C GLY A 56 -29.63 28.00 -81.46
N LEU A 57 -29.28 28.03 -80.17
CA LEU A 57 -30.07 28.59 -79.08
C LEU A 57 -29.20 29.36 -78.06
N SER A 58 -29.72 30.52 -77.62
CA SER A 58 -29.27 31.43 -76.54
C SER A 58 -28.15 30.96 -75.58
N LEU A 59 -26.95 31.54 -75.73
CA LEU A 59 -25.74 31.36 -74.90
C LEU A 59 -25.97 31.50 -73.37
N ARG A 60 -26.96 32.29 -72.95
CA ARG A 60 -27.26 32.57 -71.53
C ARG A 60 -27.85 31.37 -70.78
N HIS A 61 -28.68 30.56 -71.45
CA HIS A 61 -29.36 29.42 -70.80
C HIS A 61 -28.48 28.17 -70.75
N ALA A 62 -27.63 27.95 -71.76
CA ALA A 62 -26.70 26.82 -71.78
C ALA A 62 -25.66 26.89 -70.64
N TYR A 63 -25.16 28.09 -70.31
CA TYR A 63 -24.23 28.31 -69.20
C TYR A 63 -24.87 27.97 -67.83
N TRP A 64 -26.08 28.50 -67.56
CA TRP A 64 -26.80 28.20 -66.32
C TRP A 64 -27.16 26.72 -66.20
N LEU A 65 -27.54 26.06 -67.31
CA LEU A 65 -27.84 24.63 -67.32
C LEU A 65 -26.59 23.79 -66.99
N CYS A 66 -25.44 24.13 -67.56
CA CYS A 66 -24.17 23.44 -67.28
C CYS A 66 -23.73 23.62 -65.81
N LEU A 67 -23.89 24.83 -65.27
CA LEU A 67 -23.56 25.11 -63.87
C LEU A 67 -24.46 24.34 -62.91
N ILE A 68 -25.78 24.34 -63.14
CA ILE A 68 -26.75 23.59 -62.34
C ILE A 68 -26.46 22.09 -62.45
N LEU A 69 -26.15 21.58 -63.63
CA LEU A 69 -25.82 20.18 -63.84
C LEU A 69 -24.53 19.78 -63.10
N ASN A 70 -23.48 20.60 -63.16
CA ASN A 70 -22.24 20.36 -62.42
C ASN A 70 -22.48 20.36 -60.90
N PHE A 71 -23.22 21.36 -60.40
CA PHE A 71 -23.60 21.41 -58.99
C PHE A 71 -24.45 20.19 -58.58
N ALA A 72 -25.41 19.77 -59.41
CA ALA A 72 -26.22 18.59 -59.16
C ALA A 72 -25.38 17.32 -59.10
N ILE A 73 -24.36 17.17 -59.96
CA ILE A 73 -23.43 16.03 -59.92
C ILE A 73 -22.62 16.04 -58.61
N ILE A 74 -22.04 17.19 -58.22
CA ILE A 74 -21.28 17.32 -56.97
C ILE A 74 -22.18 17.06 -55.75
N ALA A 75 -23.38 17.64 -55.73
CA ALA A 75 -24.35 17.44 -54.67
C ALA A 75 -24.79 15.96 -54.57
N ALA A 76 -25.03 15.29 -55.69
CA ALA A 76 -25.38 13.87 -55.72
C ALA A 76 -24.26 13.01 -55.13
N VAL A 77 -23.00 13.27 -55.49
CA VAL A 77 -21.84 12.58 -54.90
C VAL A 77 -21.72 12.87 -53.40
N LEU A 78 -21.88 14.12 -52.97
CA LEU A 78 -21.81 14.50 -51.56
C LEU A 78 -22.91 13.81 -50.73
N ILE A 79 -24.15 13.83 -51.21
CA ILE A 79 -25.30 13.16 -50.58
C ILE A 79 -25.06 11.65 -50.51
N TRP A 80 -24.53 11.04 -51.57
CA TRP A 80 -24.22 9.62 -51.58
C TRP A 80 -23.14 9.26 -50.53
N VAL A 81 -22.07 10.05 -50.44
CA VAL A 81 -21.01 9.87 -49.43
C VAL A 81 -21.56 10.06 -48.02
N TRP A 82 -22.35 11.11 -47.79
CA TRP A 82 -22.95 11.41 -46.49
C TRP A 82 -23.88 10.29 -46.03
N ARG A 83 -24.77 9.83 -46.92
CA ARG A 83 -25.71 8.75 -46.64
C ARG A 83 -25.00 7.42 -46.36
N THR A 84 -23.83 7.21 -46.96
CA THR A 84 -23.05 5.98 -46.77
C THR A 84 -22.16 6.01 -45.52
N LYS A 85 -21.53 7.15 -45.19
CA LYS A 85 -20.49 7.23 -44.14
C LYS A 85 -21.00 7.70 -42.78
N LEU A 86 -21.96 8.64 -42.73
CA LEU A 86 -22.45 9.19 -41.45
C LEU A 86 -23.13 8.16 -40.54
N PRO A 87 -24.02 7.26 -41.04
CA PRO A 87 -24.71 6.32 -40.16
C PRO A 87 -23.76 5.34 -39.46
N GLY A 88 -22.65 4.98 -40.11
CA GLY A 88 -21.62 4.11 -39.53
C GLY A 88 -20.91 4.74 -38.33
N VAL A 89 -20.57 6.02 -38.41
CA VAL A 89 -19.87 6.74 -37.33
C VAL A 89 -20.78 6.93 -36.10
N PHE A 90 -22.04 7.32 -36.30
CA PHE A 90 -22.99 7.46 -35.19
C PHE A 90 -23.32 6.11 -34.53
N ARG A 91 -23.45 5.04 -35.33
CA ARG A 91 -23.64 3.68 -34.79
C ARG A 91 -22.42 3.22 -33.98
N ALA A 92 -21.21 3.41 -34.50
CA ALA A 92 -19.99 3.05 -33.79
C ALA A 92 -19.85 3.80 -32.45
N ARG A 93 -20.13 5.12 -32.45
CA ARG A 93 -20.12 5.93 -31.22
C ARG A 93 -21.20 5.48 -30.23
N THR A 94 -22.40 5.18 -30.70
CA THR A 94 -23.49 4.71 -29.84
C THR A 94 -23.13 3.35 -29.22
N GLN A 95 -22.60 2.43 -30.02
CA GLN A 95 -22.13 1.13 -29.53
C GLN A 95 -20.98 1.26 -28.53
N SER A 96 -20.01 2.16 -28.78
CA SER A 96 -18.92 2.38 -27.82
C SER A 96 -19.42 2.97 -26.50
N ILE A 97 -20.39 3.89 -26.54
CA ILE A 97 -20.99 4.48 -25.33
C ILE A 97 -21.80 3.43 -24.57
N GLN A 98 -22.61 2.63 -25.26
CA GLN A 98 -23.37 1.54 -24.63
C GLN A 98 -22.43 0.54 -23.97
N LYS A 99 -21.37 0.11 -24.68
CA LYS A 99 -20.34 -0.78 -24.14
C LYS A 99 -19.65 -0.18 -22.91
N ALA A 100 -19.24 1.09 -22.97
CA ALA A 100 -18.61 1.77 -21.85
C ALA A 100 -19.55 1.89 -20.63
N LEU A 101 -20.85 2.16 -20.86
CA LEU A 101 -21.85 2.20 -19.80
C LEU A 101 -22.10 0.81 -19.18
N GLU A 102 -22.16 -0.24 -20.00
CA GLU A 102 -22.29 -1.62 -19.51
C GLU A 102 -21.05 -2.06 -18.71
N GLU A 103 -19.86 -1.73 -19.19
CA GLU A 103 -18.60 -2.00 -18.48
C GLU A 103 -18.55 -1.24 -17.16
N ALA A 104 -18.92 0.05 -17.16
CA ALA A 104 -19.00 0.85 -15.94
C ALA A 104 -20.02 0.27 -14.95
N ARG A 105 -21.21 -0.13 -15.41
CA ARG A 105 -22.22 -0.79 -14.55
C ARG A 105 -21.69 -2.08 -13.96
N LYS A 106 -21.08 -2.95 -14.77
CA LYS A 106 -20.47 -4.21 -14.30
C LYS A 106 -19.37 -3.94 -13.28
N ALA A 107 -18.51 -2.95 -13.52
CA ALA A 107 -17.45 -2.58 -12.59
C ALA A 107 -18.03 -2.04 -11.26
N SER A 108 -19.06 -1.20 -11.31
CA SER A 108 -19.75 -0.72 -10.11
C SER A 108 -20.44 -1.84 -9.34
N GLU A 109 -21.09 -2.78 -10.02
CA GLU A 109 -21.71 -3.94 -9.38
C GLU A 109 -20.67 -4.87 -8.73
N ASP A 110 -19.54 -5.12 -9.38
CA ASP A 110 -18.45 -5.92 -8.80
C ASP A 110 -17.82 -5.20 -7.60
N ALA A 111 -17.58 -3.89 -7.69
CA ALA A 111 -17.11 -3.09 -6.57
C ALA A 111 -18.08 -3.13 -5.38
N ASN A 112 -19.38 -2.97 -5.62
CA ASN A 112 -20.40 -3.05 -4.57
C ASN A 112 -20.49 -4.45 -3.95
N ARG A 113 -20.38 -5.52 -4.76
CA ARG A 113 -20.32 -6.90 -4.23
C ARG A 113 -19.10 -7.12 -3.35
N ARG A 114 -17.93 -6.63 -3.76
CA ARG A 114 -16.70 -6.74 -2.96
C ARG A 114 -16.80 -5.94 -1.68
N LEU A 115 -17.36 -4.74 -1.74
CA LEU A 115 -17.60 -3.90 -0.56
C LEU A 115 -18.51 -4.62 0.44
N ALA A 116 -19.67 -5.12 -0.02
CA ALA A 116 -20.59 -5.86 0.83
C ALA A 116 -19.95 -7.12 1.45
N ALA A 117 -19.11 -7.84 0.69
CA ALA A 117 -18.37 -8.99 1.20
C ALA A 117 -17.33 -8.60 2.26
N ILE A 118 -16.66 -7.45 2.11
CA ILE A 118 -15.71 -6.93 3.10
C ILE A 118 -16.45 -6.47 4.35
N GLU A 119 -17.53 -5.71 4.21
CA GLU A 119 -18.36 -5.27 5.34
C GLU A 119 -18.91 -6.45 6.14
N ALA A 120 -19.40 -7.50 5.47
CA ALA A 120 -19.84 -8.71 6.14
C ALA A 120 -18.70 -9.39 6.93
N ARG A 121 -17.50 -9.49 6.33
CA ARG A 121 -16.31 -10.03 7.02
C ARG A 121 -15.89 -9.18 8.21
N LEU A 122 -15.90 -7.86 8.08
CA LEU A 122 -15.57 -6.95 9.17
C LEU A 122 -16.56 -7.09 10.33
N SER A 123 -17.86 -7.15 10.04
CA SER A 123 -18.89 -7.36 11.08
C SER A 123 -18.71 -8.68 11.83
N HIS A 124 -18.27 -9.73 11.15
CA HIS A 124 -17.96 -11.02 11.76
C HIS A 124 -16.71 -10.95 12.64
N LEU A 125 -15.66 -10.27 12.15
CA LEU A 125 -14.41 -10.09 12.89
C LEU A 125 -14.61 -9.29 14.18
N ASP A 126 -15.48 -8.28 14.20
CA ASP A 126 -15.78 -7.53 15.42
C ASP A 126 -16.42 -8.44 16.50
N ALA A 127 -17.34 -9.32 16.10
CA ALA A 127 -17.95 -10.29 16.99
C ALA A 127 -16.93 -11.32 17.51
N GLU A 128 -16.12 -11.89 16.62
CA GLU A 128 -15.03 -12.82 16.98
C GLU A 128 -14.02 -12.16 17.94
N LEU A 129 -13.67 -10.89 17.70
CA LEU A 129 -12.73 -10.15 18.54
C LEU A 129 -13.29 -9.93 19.95
N HIS A 130 -14.58 -9.60 20.07
CA HIS A 130 -15.25 -9.49 21.36
C HIS A 130 -15.28 -10.83 22.11
N GLU A 131 -15.58 -11.93 21.42
CA GLU A 131 -15.58 -13.27 22.01
C GLU A 131 -14.17 -13.69 22.45
N MET A 132 -13.17 -13.47 21.60
CA MET A 132 -11.77 -13.75 21.90
C MET A 132 -11.31 -12.95 23.12
N ARG A 133 -11.64 -11.66 23.19
CA ARG A 133 -11.29 -10.80 24.32
C ARG A 133 -11.97 -11.26 25.61
N SER A 134 -13.27 -11.55 25.57
CA SER A 134 -14.00 -12.05 26.75
C SER A 134 -13.43 -13.38 27.24
N THR A 135 -13.06 -14.27 26.31
CA THR A 135 -12.46 -15.57 26.64
C THR A 135 -11.07 -15.39 27.23
N ALA A 136 -10.25 -14.51 26.66
CA ALA A 136 -8.91 -14.20 27.17
C ALA A 136 -8.96 -13.57 28.56
N GLU A 137 -9.88 -12.64 28.81
CA GLU A 137 -10.06 -12.02 30.13
C GLU A 137 -10.49 -13.05 31.19
N LYS A 138 -11.42 -13.95 30.86
CA LYS A 138 -11.83 -15.05 31.75
C LYS A 138 -10.70 -16.04 32.01
N ALA A 139 -9.96 -16.42 30.98
CA ALA A 139 -8.84 -17.35 31.09
C ALA A 139 -7.71 -16.75 31.93
N ALA A 140 -7.40 -15.45 31.73
CA ALA A 140 -6.41 -14.74 32.52
C ALA A 140 -6.79 -14.68 34.01
N ALA A 141 -8.04 -14.33 34.32
CA ALA A 141 -8.53 -14.30 35.70
C ALA A 141 -8.50 -15.69 36.38
N ALA A 142 -8.89 -16.74 35.64
CA ALA A 142 -8.83 -18.11 36.15
C ALA A 142 -7.39 -18.57 36.40
N GLU A 143 -6.47 -18.24 35.50
CA GLU A 143 -5.06 -18.60 35.64
C GLU A 143 -4.37 -17.81 36.75
N GLU A 144 -4.68 -16.52 36.91
CA GLU A 144 -4.21 -15.72 38.04
C GLU A 144 -4.64 -16.32 39.38
N ALA A 145 -5.92 -16.71 39.50
CA ALA A 145 -6.42 -17.38 40.70
C ALA A 145 -5.71 -18.73 40.95
N ARG A 146 -5.47 -19.51 39.90
CA ARG A 146 -4.77 -20.81 39.99
C ARG A 146 -3.32 -20.64 40.43
N ILE A 147 -2.60 -19.68 39.84
CA ILE A 147 -1.21 -19.37 40.18
C ILE A 147 -1.13 -18.85 41.62
N SER A 148 -2.03 -17.94 42.02
CA SER A 148 -2.05 -17.41 43.37
C SER A 148 -2.30 -18.51 44.41
N ALA A 149 -3.26 -19.41 44.16
CA ALA A 149 -3.54 -20.52 45.06
C ALA A 149 -2.35 -21.49 45.17
N ALA A 150 -1.71 -21.82 44.05
CA ALA A 150 -0.52 -22.66 44.03
C ALA A 150 0.65 -21.99 44.78
N ALA A 151 0.88 -20.70 44.56
CA ALA A 151 1.92 -19.94 45.24
C ALA A 151 1.71 -19.88 46.76
N GLU A 152 0.47 -19.72 47.23
CA GLU A 152 0.15 -19.79 48.65
C GLU A 152 0.41 -21.18 49.24
N GLU A 153 0.03 -22.24 48.53
CA GLU A 153 0.28 -23.62 48.97
C GLU A 153 1.77 -23.91 49.06
N ASP A 154 2.54 -23.51 48.04
CA ASP A 154 4.00 -23.67 48.01
C ASP A 154 4.67 -22.86 49.11
N THR A 155 4.21 -21.63 49.36
CA THR A 155 4.69 -20.80 50.48
C THR A 155 4.45 -21.52 51.81
N ARG A 156 3.25 -22.08 52.03
CA ARG A 156 2.94 -22.86 53.24
C ARG A 156 3.86 -24.08 53.38
N LYS A 157 4.12 -24.82 52.30
CA LYS A 157 5.03 -25.97 52.30
C LYS A 157 6.47 -25.56 52.63
N ILE A 158 6.96 -24.46 52.04
CA ILE A 158 8.30 -23.94 52.28
C ILE A 158 8.46 -23.56 53.76
N VAL A 159 7.48 -22.85 54.33
CA VAL A 159 7.51 -22.47 55.75
C VAL A 159 7.56 -23.70 56.64
N LEU A 160 6.69 -24.70 56.40
CA LEU A 160 6.68 -25.94 57.17
C LEU A 160 8.00 -26.71 57.06
N ALA A 161 8.58 -26.80 55.87
CA ALA A 161 9.88 -27.44 55.67
C ALA A 161 11.00 -26.71 56.41
N ALA A 162 11.02 -25.37 56.33
CA ALA A 162 12.00 -24.55 57.04
C ALA A 162 11.87 -24.68 58.57
N GLU A 163 10.65 -24.70 59.11
CA GLU A 163 10.42 -24.92 60.54
C GLU A 163 10.92 -26.29 61.00
N GLN A 164 10.67 -27.35 60.20
CA GLN A 164 11.17 -28.69 60.48
C GLN A 164 12.71 -28.75 60.44
N GLU A 165 13.33 -28.11 59.45
CA GLU A 165 14.78 -28.05 59.31
C GLU A 165 15.42 -27.28 60.48
N ILE A 166 14.87 -26.12 60.86
CA ILE A 166 15.31 -25.35 62.03
C ILE A 166 15.20 -26.19 63.29
N ALA A 167 14.08 -26.89 63.49
CA ALA A 167 13.88 -27.73 64.67
C ALA A 167 14.90 -28.90 64.73
N ALA A 168 15.18 -29.53 63.59
CA ALA A 168 16.17 -30.58 63.47
C ALA A 168 17.60 -30.07 63.75
N ALA A 169 17.97 -28.94 63.14
CA ALA A 169 19.26 -28.28 63.35
C ALA A 169 19.45 -27.88 64.82
N ALA A 170 18.43 -27.26 65.44
CA ALA A 170 18.46 -26.90 66.85
C ALA A 170 18.60 -28.11 67.77
N LYS A 171 17.97 -29.25 67.42
CA LYS A 171 18.13 -30.51 68.16
C LYS A 171 19.56 -31.07 68.01
N SER A 172 20.17 -30.99 66.83
CA SER A 172 21.56 -31.41 66.62
C SER A 172 22.52 -30.54 67.40
N ALA A 173 22.41 -29.21 67.27
CA ALA A 173 23.26 -28.24 67.98
C ALA A 173 23.19 -28.43 69.51
N ARG A 174 22.00 -28.66 70.06
CA ARG A 174 21.85 -28.98 71.51
C ARG A 174 22.55 -30.28 71.90
N ARG A 175 22.51 -31.31 71.05
CA ARG A 175 23.17 -32.60 71.31
C ARG A 175 24.69 -32.44 71.26
N GLU A 176 25.20 -31.73 70.27
CA GLU A 176 26.62 -31.41 70.11
C GLU A 176 27.15 -30.60 71.31
N LEU A 177 26.41 -29.57 71.73
CA LEU A 177 26.78 -28.77 72.91
C LEU A 177 26.80 -29.61 74.19
N LYS A 178 25.81 -30.49 74.40
CA LYS A 178 25.80 -31.41 75.56
C LYS A 178 26.99 -32.35 75.55
N ALA A 179 27.34 -32.91 74.40
CA ALA A 179 28.49 -33.78 74.26
C ALA A 179 29.81 -33.03 74.56
N TYR A 180 29.96 -31.82 74.03
CA TYR A 180 31.12 -30.96 74.30
C TYR A 180 31.27 -30.61 75.79
N VAL A 181 30.16 -30.24 76.46
CA VAL A 181 30.19 -29.93 77.90
C VAL A 181 30.53 -31.18 78.73
N ALA A 182 29.99 -32.34 78.37
CA ALA A 182 30.32 -33.60 79.04
C ALA A 182 31.82 -33.94 78.90
N ASP A 183 32.38 -33.80 77.70
CA ASP A 183 33.80 -34.03 77.43
C ASP A 183 34.70 -33.07 78.22
N LEU A 184 34.34 -31.78 78.27
CA LEU A 184 35.05 -30.78 79.06
C LEU A 184 34.99 -31.08 80.57
N ALA A 185 33.83 -31.49 81.08
CA ALA A 185 33.66 -31.86 82.48
C ALA A 185 34.52 -33.09 82.85
N VAL A 186 34.56 -34.11 82.00
CA VAL A 186 35.43 -35.29 82.18
C VAL A 186 36.90 -34.88 82.17
N SER A 187 37.30 -34.03 81.23
CA SER A 187 38.69 -33.53 81.12
C SER A 187 39.13 -32.74 82.36
N LEU A 188 38.26 -31.87 82.89
CA LEU A 188 38.52 -31.12 84.13
C LEU A 188 38.57 -32.04 85.37
N ALA A 189 37.67 -33.02 85.44
CA ALA A 189 37.68 -34.01 86.52
C ALA A 189 38.99 -34.82 86.49
N ALA A 190 39.41 -35.29 85.32
CA ALA A 190 40.67 -36.02 85.14
C ALA A 190 41.90 -35.20 85.58
N GLN A 191 41.91 -33.88 85.34
CA GLN A 191 42.98 -32.99 85.83
C GLN A 191 42.95 -32.76 87.35
N THR A 192 41.76 -32.78 87.96
CA THR A 192 41.58 -32.48 89.39
C THR A 192 41.79 -33.71 90.28
N ILE A 193 41.56 -34.92 89.75
CA ILE A 193 41.75 -36.17 90.49
C ILE A 193 43.25 -36.37 90.80
N ARG A 194 43.62 -36.21 92.08
CA ARG A 194 44.92 -36.63 92.62
C ARG A 194 44.80 -38.04 93.18
N VAL A 195 45.35 -39.00 92.45
CA VAL A 195 45.40 -40.41 92.90
C VAL A 195 46.36 -40.52 94.09
N ASN A 196 45.87 -41.09 95.19
CA ASN A 196 46.67 -41.42 96.36
C ASN A 196 46.38 -42.87 96.79
N SER A 197 47.34 -43.48 97.49
CA SER A 197 47.27 -44.90 97.87
C SER A 197 46.07 -45.27 98.75
N ALA A 198 45.45 -44.32 99.45
CA ALA A 198 44.28 -44.57 100.29
C ALA A 198 42.97 -44.60 99.47
N ILE A 199 42.87 -43.78 98.42
CA ILE A 199 41.73 -43.76 97.49
C ILE A 199 41.70 -45.06 96.66
N ASP A 200 42.85 -45.56 96.21
CA ASP A 200 42.94 -46.82 95.46
C ASP A 200 42.46 -48.03 96.28
N GLN A 201 42.84 -48.11 97.55
CA GLN A 201 42.38 -49.20 98.43
C GLN A 201 40.87 -49.17 98.66
N ALA A 202 40.29 -47.97 98.83
CA ALA A 202 38.85 -47.79 98.96
C ALA A 202 38.10 -48.17 97.68
N LEU A 203 38.64 -47.84 96.50
CA LEU A 203 38.09 -48.25 95.20
C LEU A 203 38.06 -49.78 95.05
N VAL A 204 39.18 -50.47 95.36
CA VAL A 204 39.27 -51.94 95.25
C VAL A 204 38.30 -52.63 96.19
N GLN A 205 38.14 -52.16 97.43
CA GLN A 205 37.15 -52.70 98.36
C GLN A 205 35.72 -52.50 97.85
N SER A 206 35.37 -51.29 97.41
CA SER A 206 34.01 -50.99 96.91
C SER A 206 33.65 -51.80 95.65
N PHE A 207 34.63 -52.08 94.78
CA PHE A 207 34.43 -52.91 93.60
C PHE A 207 34.27 -54.39 93.97
N GLY A 208 35.03 -54.87 94.96
CA GLY A 208 34.89 -56.21 95.52
C GLY A 208 33.50 -56.43 96.16
N ASP A 209 33.00 -55.42 96.86
CA ASP A 209 31.67 -55.45 97.48
C ASP A 209 30.55 -55.46 96.41
N GLN A 210 30.69 -54.70 95.32
CA GLN A 210 29.73 -54.70 94.21
C GLN A 210 29.67 -56.06 93.49
N LEU A 211 30.81 -56.68 93.18
CA LEU A 211 30.86 -58.01 92.55
C LEU A 211 30.25 -59.08 93.45
N THR A 212 30.43 -58.96 94.76
CA THR A 212 29.82 -59.89 95.74
C THR A 212 28.32 -59.66 95.88
N SER A 213 27.86 -58.40 95.81
CA SER A 213 26.44 -58.04 95.84
C SER A 213 25.69 -58.45 94.57
N GLU A 214 26.28 -58.28 93.38
CA GLU A 214 25.67 -58.70 92.10
C GLU A 214 25.56 -60.23 91.99
N LYS A 215 26.60 -60.94 92.48
CA LYS A 215 26.57 -62.41 92.58
C LYS A 215 25.51 -62.92 93.55
N ASN A 216 25.25 -62.22 94.65
CA ASN A 216 24.19 -62.57 95.60
C ASN A 216 22.77 -62.18 95.14
N GLY A 217 22.64 -61.27 94.17
CA GLY A 217 21.35 -60.85 93.59
C GLY A 217 20.85 -61.74 92.44
N SER A 218 21.73 -62.40 91.68
CA SER A 218 21.34 -63.24 90.53
C SER A 218 20.87 -64.67 90.88
N GLY A 219 20.80 -65.04 92.16
CA GLY A 219 20.49 -66.39 92.63
C GLY A 219 19.10 -66.59 93.25
N LYS A 220 18.16 -65.65 93.13
CA LYS A 220 16.88 -65.68 93.87
C LYS A 220 15.59 -65.71 93.05
N ASP A 221 15.66 -65.92 91.73
CA ASP A 221 14.50 -66.18 90.88
C ASP A 221 14.67 -67.53 90.18
N GLY A 222 14.33 -68.62 90.87
CA GLY A 222 14.56 -69.97 90.35
C GLY A 222 14.11 -71.10 91.26
N HIS A 223 12.95 -70.97 91.91
CA HIS A 223 12.08 -72.09 92.27
C HIS A 223 10.63 -71.62 92.40
#